data_AF-A0A2N2GPZ7-F1
#
_entry.id   AF-A0A2N2GPZ7-F1
#
_cell.length_a   1.000
_cell.length_b   1.000
_cell.length_c   1.000
_cell.angle_alpha   90.00
_cell.angle_beta   90.00
_cell.angle_gamma   90.00
#
_symmetry.space_group_name_H-M   'P 1'
#
loop_
_entity.id
_entity.type
_entity.pdbx_description
1 polymer ?
#
loop_
_entity_poly.entity_id
_entity_poly.type
_entity_poly.pdbx_seq_one_letter_code
_entity_poly.pdbx_strand_id
1 'polypeptide(L)' 'SLQDVLHSSDKIPKIAKPIPIVLAGGTALPTGFKEHFEKALKEFNLPIEISEVRIAEDPLNTTAKGAMVMALSEEI' A
#
# COMPACT_ATOMS: atom_id res chain seq x y z
N SER A 1 -17.47 0.57 3.53
CA SER A 1 -16.21 1.36 3.51
C SER A 1 -15.01 0.41 3.64
N LEU A 2 -13.76 0.87 3.46
CA LEU A 2 -12.57 -0.02 3.51
C LEU A 2 -12.49 -0.80 4.83
N GLN A 3 -12.72 -0.12 5.96
CA GLN A 3 -12.77 -0.74 7.29
C GLN A 3 -13.79 -1.87 7.37
N ASP A 4 -15.01 -1.70 6.84
CA ASP A 4 -16.08 -2.71 6.94
C ASP A 4 -15.73 -3.97 6.14
N VAL A 5 -15.11 -3.80 4.97
CA VAL A 5 -14.69 -4.92 4.12
C VAL A 5 -13.56 -5.71 4.77
N LEU A 6 -12.64 -5.03 5.44
CA LEU A 6 -11.57 -5.72 6.15
C LEU A 6 -12.11 -6.44 7.40
N HIS A 7 -12.93 -5.79 8.21
CA HIS A 7 -13.50 -6.43 9.42
C HIS A 7 -14.40 -7.63 9.13
N SER A 8 -15.13 -7.62 8.00
CA SER A 8 -16.07 -8.69 7.63
C SER A 8 -15.43 -9.86 6.87
N SER A 9 -14.16 -9.75 6.47
CA SER A 9 -13.50 -10.76 5.66
C SER A 9 -12.82 -11.82 6.53
N ASP A 10 -13.37 -13.03 6.53
CA ASP A 10 -12.75 -14.21 7.17
C ASP A 10 -11.43 -14.65 6.52
N LYS A 11 -11.08 -14.04 5.38
CA LYS A 11 -9.86 -14.35 4.60
C LYS A 11 -8.67 -13.47 4.96
N ILE A 12 -8.78 -12.59 5.97
CA ILE A 12 -7.61 -11.82 6.41
C ILE A 12 -6.57 -12.80 6.99
N PRO A 13 -5.35 -12.86 6.41
CA PRO A 13 -4.28 -13.67 6.94
C PRO A 13 -3.96 -13.24 8.38
N LYS A 14 -3.53 -14.16 9.23
CA LYS A 14 -3.00 -13.79 10.55
C LYS A 14 -1.67 -13.06 10.38
N ILE A 15 -1.73 -11.74 10.24
CA ILE A 15 -0.57 -10.88 10.10
C ILE A 15 -0.01 -10.61 11.50
N ALA A 16 1.12 -11.25 11.82
CA ALA A 16 1.77 -11.12 13.12
C ALA A 16 2.67 -9.88 13.24
N LYS A 17 2.96 -9.20 12.13
CA LYS A 17 3.88 -8.05 12.08
C LYS A 17 3.23 -6.86 11.39
N PRO A 18 3.44 -5.62 11.89
CA PRO A 18 2.98 -4.42 11.20
C PRO A 18 3.44 -4.39 9.73
N ILE A 19 2.55 -3.98 8.82
CA ILE A 19 2.83 -3.95 7.38
C ILE A 19 3.02 -2.52 6.86
N PRO A 20 3.92 -2.28 5.90
CA PRO A 20 4.08 -0.97 5.28
C PRO A 20 3.00 -0.71 4.23
N ILE A 21 2.60 0.55 4.07
CA ILE A 21 1.83 1.02 2.93
C ILE A 21 2.75 1.80 1.99
N VAL A 22 2.74 1.43 0.71
CA VAL A 22 3.55 2.08 -0.32
C VAL A 22 2.65 2.85 -1.28
N LEU A 23 2.86 4.15 -1.38
CA LEU A 23 2.15 5.04 -2.28
C LEU A 23 2.88 5.10 -3.63
N ALA A 24 2.16 4.82 -4.71
CA ALA A 24 2.66 4.85 -6.08
C ALA A 24 1.69 5.60 -7.01
N GLY A 25 2.12 5.84 -8.24
CA GLY A 25 1.38 6.58 -9.26
C GLY A 25 1.59 8.09 -9.19
N GLY A 26 1.12 8.80 -10.21
CA GLY A 26 1.31 10.26 -10.33
C GLY A 26 0.63 11.06 -9.22
N THR A 27 -0.48 10.56 -8.67
CA THR A 27 -1.21 11.20 -7.56
C THR A 27 -0.40 11.24 -6.27
N ALA A 28 0.61 10.39 -6.11
CA ALA A 28 1.47 10.38 -4.94
C ALA A 28 2.60 11.45 -4.98
N LEU A 29 2.81 12.11 -6.13
CA LEU A 29 3.91 13.06 -6.34
C LEU A 29 3.70 14.47 -5.78
N PRO A 30 2.48 15.05 -5.75
CA PRO A 30 2.29 16.37 -5.17
C PRO A 30 2.78 16.44 -3.73
N THR A 31 3.54 17.49 -3.41
CA THR A 31 4.02 17.75 -2.05
C THR A 31 2.86 17.79 -1.06
N GLY A 32 3.00 17.11 0.07
CA GLY A 32 1.96 17.02 1.10
C GLY A 32 1.01 15.84 0.94
N PHE A 33 0.97 15.16 -0.22
CA PHE A 33 0.02 14.06 -0.45
C PHE A 33 0.20 12.93 0.56
N LYS A 34 1.45 12.53 0.83
CA LYS A 34 1.76 11.50 1.82
C LYS A 34 1.23 11.87 3.19
N GLU A 35 1.46 13.10 3.64
CA GLU A 35 1.05 13.60 4.96
C GLU A 35 -0.49 13.66 5.07
N HIS A 36 -1.15 14.11 3.99
CA HIS A 36 -2.60 14.10 3.90
C HIS A 36 -3.18 12.68 3.96
N PHE A 37 -2.57 11.74 3.24
CA PHE A 37 -2.97 10.33 3.27
C PHE A 37 -2.76 9.73 4.66
N GLU A 38 -1.61 9.95 5.29
CA GLU A 38 -1.30 9.48 6.65
C GLU A 38 -2.30 10.03 7.68
N LYS A 39 -2.71 11.29 7.55
CA LYS A 39 -3.72 11.89 8.42
C LYS A 39 -5.07 11.20 8.26
N ALA A 40 -5.53 11.02 7.01
CA ALA A 40 -6.79 10.34 6.73
C ALA A 40 -6.76 8.87 7.19
N LEU A 41 -5.64 8.18 7.01
CA LEU A 41 -5.48 6.78 7.40
C LEU A 41 -5.69 6.57 8.91
N LYS A 42 -5.22 7.51 9.74
CA LYS A 42 -5.38 7.46 11.20
C LYS A 42 -6.83 7.56 11.68
N GLU A 43 -7.74 8.03 10.83
CA GLU A 43 -9.17 8.09 11.14
C GLU A 43 -9.87 6.73 10.99
N PHE A 44 -9.22 5.75 10.36
CA PHE A 44 -9.75 4.40 10.15
C PHE A 44 -9.20 3.40 11.18
N ASN A 45 -10.10 2.65 11.82
CA ASN A 45 -9.71 1.55 12.71
C ASN A 45 -9.57 0.25 11.91
N LEU A 46 -8.39 0.03 11.31
CA LEU A 46 -8.10 -1.15 10.52
C LEU A 46 -7.80 -2.37 11.41
N PRO A 47 -8.19 -3.60 11.02
CA PRO A 47 -7.87 -4.83 11.77
C PRO A 47 -6.42 -5.30 11.62
N ILE A 48 -5.52 -4.42 11.17
CA ILE A 48 -4.11 -4.68 10.89
C ILE A 48 -3.26 -3.50 11.37
N GLU A 49 -2.06 -3.79 11.87
CA GLU A 49 -1.10 -2.75 12.25
C GLU A 49 -0.30 -2.29 11.03
N ILE A 50 -0.13 -0.97 10.90
CA ILE A 50 0.64 -0.35 9.82
C ILE A 50 1.99 0.14 10.36
N SER A 51 3.10 -0.28 9.76
CA SER A 51 4.45 0.11 10.21
C SER A 51 4.84 1.50 9.75
N GLU A 52 4.53 1.84 8.50
CA GLU A 52 4.88 3.12 7.88
C GLU A 52 4.01 3.37 6.65
N VAL A 53 3.93 4.64 6.24
CA VAL A 53 3.50 5.03 4.89
C VAL A 53 4.71 5.62 4.20
N ARG A 54 5.06 5.12 3.02
CA ARG A 54 6.18 5.63 2.23
C ARG A 54 5.80 5.82 0.77
N ILE A 55 6.44 6.77 0.12
CA ILE A 55 6.34 6.91 -1.34
C ILE A 55 7.30 5.89 -1.97
N ALA A 56 6.88 5.26 -3.07
CA ALA A 56 7.76 4.39 -3.84
C ALA A 56 8.99 5.17 -4.34
N GLU A 57 10.12 4.48 -4.52
CA GLU A 57 11.34 5.12 -5.05
C GLU A 57 11.14 5.67 -6.47
N ASP A 58 10.32 4.98 -7.27
CA ASP A 58 9.92 5.41 -8.60
C ASP A 58 8.40 5.27 -8.78
N PRO A 59 7.61 6.24 -8.29
CA PRO A 59 6.15 6.14 -8.24
C PRO A 59 5.51 6.00 -9.62
N LEU A 60 6.09 6.61 -10.66
CA LEU A 60 5.52 6.62 -12.01
C LEU A 60 5.74 5.30 -12.75
N ASN A 61 6.82 4.59 -12.44
CA ASN A 61 7.15 3.35 -13.13
C ASN A 61 6.96 2.09 -12.27
N THR A 62 6.45 2.21 -11.04
CA THR A 62 6.28 1.08 -10.10
C THR A 62 5.54 -0.09 -10.74
N THR A 63 4.41 0.17 -11.40
CA THR A 63 3.60 -0.88 -12.05
C THR A 63 4.32 -1.54 -13.22
N ALA A 64 4.93 -0.76 -14.11
CA ALA A 64 5.64 -1.28 -15.27
C ALA A 64 6.87 -2.11 -14.86
N LYS A 65 7.62 -1.64 -13.86
CA LYS A 65 8.74 -2.38 -13.26
C LYS A 65 8.28 -3.71 -12.67
N GLY A 66 7.18 -3.73 -11.92
CA GLY A 66 6.61 -4.96 -11.37
C GLY A 66 6.23 -5.96 -12.46
N ALA A 67 5.56 -5.50 -13.52
CA ALA A 67 5.19 -6.33 -14.66
C ALA A 67 6.43 -6.91 -15.38
N MET A 68 7.47 -6.09 -15.59
CA MET A 68 8.73 -6.54 -16.19
C MET A 68 9.43 -7.60 -15.33
N VAL A 69 9.52 -7.39 -14.01
CA VAL A 69 10.13 -8.37 -13.08
C VAL A 69 9.38 -9.70 -13.12
N MET A 70 8.05 -9.66 -13.13
CA MET A 70 7.23 -10.89 -13.23
C MET A 70 7.47 -11.61 -14.55
N ALA A 71 7.48 -10.89 -15.68
CA ALA A 71 7.75 -11.50 -16.98
C ALA A 71 9.11 -12.21 -17.04
N LEU A 72 10.16 -11.57 -16.48
CA LEU A 72 11.49 -12.16 -16.38
C LEU A 72 11.56 -13.34 -15.41
N SER A 73 10.70 -13.37 -14.38
CA SER A 73 10.68 -14.46 -13.39
C SER A 73 10.02 -15.73 -13.92
N GLU A 74 9.12 -15.62 -14.90
CA GLU A 74 8.48 -16.76 -15.59
C GLU A 74 9.38 -17.36 -16.68
N GLU A 75 10.43 -16.66 -17.10
CA GLU A 75 11.43 -17.16 -18.07
C GLU A 75 12.53 -18.01 -17.42
N ILE A 76 12.60 -18.06 -16.09
CA ILE A 76 13.58 -18.82 -15.28
C ILE A 76 12.93 -20.10 -14.74
#